data_AF-I9F7R8-F1
#
_entry.id   AF-I9F7R8-F1
#
_cell.length_a   1.000
_cell.length_b   1.000
_cell.length_c   1.000
_cell.angle_alpha   90.00
_cell.angle_beta   90.00
_cell.angle_gamma   90.00
#
_symmetry.space_group_name_H-M   'P 1'
#
loop_
_entity.id
_entity.type
_entity.pdbx_description
1 polymer ?
#
loop_
_entity_poly.entity_id
_entity_poly.type
_entity_poly.pdbx_seq_one_letter_code
_entity_poly.pdbx_strand_id
1 'polypeptide(L)' 'MNKKERAKEIPRVIVPQGAQKRIASHFGVSGETVRKALKYIINTELAVRIREEAIKNYAGAESIIKIRV' A
#
# COMPACT_ATOMS: atom_id res chain seq x y z
N MET A 1 16.79 5.21 -33.13
CA MET A 1 16.53 4.22 -32.07
C MET A 1 15.70 4.89 -30.97
N ASN A 2 14.39 4.61 -30.92
CA ASN A 2 13.50 5.23 -29.94
C ASN A 2 13.97 4.89 -28.51
N LYS A 3 14.32 5.91 -27.73
CA LYS A 3 14.39 5.78 -26.26
C LYS A 3 12.96 5.49 -25.78
N LYS A 4 12.58 4.21 -25.72
CA LYS A 4 11.35 3.80 -25.04
C LYS A 4 11.51 4.22 -23.58
N GLU A 5 10.85 5.31 -23.21
CA GLU A 5 10.70 5.70 -21.82
C GLU A 5 10.13 4.52 -21.04
N ARG A 6 10.89 3.99 -20.08
CA ARG A 6 10.41 2.88 -19.26
C ARG A 6 9.59 3.48 -18.13
N ALA A 7 8.28 3.36 -18.19
CA ALA A 7 7.44 3.64 -17.02
C ALA A 7 7.41 2.40 -16.12
N LYS A 8 7.73 2.56 -14.83
CA LYS A 8 7.56 1.52 -13.81
C LYS A 8 6.21 1.70 -13.14
N GLU A 9 5.39 0.66 -13.17
CA GLU A 9 4.10 0.61 -12.48
C GLU A 9 4.29 -0.02 -11.09
N ILE A 10 3.86 0.69 -10.05
CA ILE A 10 3.98 0.25 -8.65
C ILE A 10 2.59 0.17 -8.02
N PRO A 11 2.14 -1.02 -7.59
CA PRO A 11 0.86 -1.17 -6.91
C PRO A 11 0.93 -0.59 -5.49
N ARG A 12 -0.18 -0.01 -5.04
CA ARG A 12 -0.38 0.44 -3.67
C ARG A 12 -1.86 0.40 -3.29
N VAL A 13 -2.13 0.32 -2.00
CA VAL A 13 -3.43 0.63 -1.41
C VAL A 13 -3.36 2.04 -0.83
N ILE A 14 -4.22 2.94 -1.29
CA ILE A 14 -4.38 4.29 -0.76
C ILE A 14 -5.48 4.25 0.29
N VAL A 15 -5.25 4.89 1.44
CA VAL A 15 -6.24 5.00 2.52
C VAL A 15 -6.41 6.47 2.90
N PRO A 16 -7.57 6.88 3.46
CA PRO A 16 -7.79 8.23 3.95
C PRO A 16 -6.78 8.65 5.04
N GLN A 17 -6.65 9.96 5.23
CA GLN A 17 -5.80 10.49 6.30
C GLN A 17 -6.22 9.93 7.67
N GLY A 18 -5.24 9.54 8.48
CA GLY A 18 -5.48 8.94 9.81
C GLY A 18 -5.83 7.44 9.78
N ALA A 19 -6.26 6.87 8.65
CA ALA A 19 -6.57 5.45 8.56
C ALA A 19 -5.36 4.55 8.85
N GLN A 20 -4.16 4.94 8.39
CA GLN A 20 -2.93 4.18 8.68
C GLN A 20 -2.67 4.01 10.18
N LYS A 21 -2.93 5.06 10.98
CA LYS A 21 -2.75 4.99 12.44
C LYS A 21 -3.76 4.05 13.06
N ARG A 22 -5.02 4.09 12.61
CA ARG A 22 -6.09 3.20 13.08
C ARG A 22 -5.80 1.73 12.73
N ILE A 23 -5.36 1.46 11.49
CA ILE A 23 -4.95 0.13 11.04
C ILE A 23 -3.76 -0.37 11.88
N ALA A 24 -2.76 0.48 12.12
CA ALA A 24 -1.61 0.13 12.95
C ALA A 24 -2.02 -0.28 14.36
N SER A 25 -2.91 0.49 14.99
CA SER A 25 -3.49 0.16 16.30
C SER A 25 -4.30 -1.13 16.27
N HIS A 26 -5.11 -1.36 15.22
CA HIS A 26 -5.93 -2.57 15.08
C HIS A 26 -5.08 -3.85 15.03
N PHE A 27 -3.96 -3.83 14.30
CA PHE A 27 -3.07 -4.99 14.17
C PHE A 27 -1.96 -5.05 15.24
N GLY A 28 -1.85 -4.06 16.13
CA GLY A 28 -0.77 -3.98 17.11
C GLY A 28 0.62 -3.82 16.50
N VAL A 29 0.73 -3.18 15.33
CA VAL A 29 1.99 -2.98 14.60
C VAL A 29 2.37 -1.50 14.51
N SER A 30 3.61 -1.22 14.12
CA SER A 30 4.03 0.14 13.83
C SER A 30 3.35 0.69 12.56
N GLY A 31 3.19 2.02 12.49
CA GLY A 31 2.70 2.68 11.29
C GLY A 31 3.61 2.46 10.06
N GLU A 32 4.91 2.22 10.29
CA GLU A 32 5.84 1.88 9.22
C GLU A 32 5.53 0.51 8.60
N THR A 33 5.20 -0.50 9.41
CA THR A 33 4.78 -1.82 8.92
C THR A 33 3.54 -1.71 8.05
N VAL A 34 2.54 -0.94 8.49
CA VAL A 34 1.33 -0.67 7.69
C VAL A 34 1.68 0.04 6.38
N ARG A 35 2.53 1.08 6.44
CA ARG A 35 2.98 1.81 5.24
C ARG A 35 3.69 0.89 4.24
N LYS A 36 4.56 -0.02 4.71
CA LYS A 36 5.26 -0.98 3.85
C LYS A 36 4.28 -2.00 3.24
N ALA A 37 3.31 -2.49 4.03
CA ALA A 37 2.29 -3.41 3.55
C ALA A 37 1.42 -2.79 2.45
N LEU A 38 0.91 -1.57 2.67
CA LEU A 38 0.07 -0.83 1.72
C LEU A 38 0.83 -0.47 0.43
N LYS A 39 2.16 -0.36 0.48
CA LYS A 39 3.01 -0.11 -0.70
C LYS A 39 3.53 -1.38 -1.38
N TYR A 40 3.05 -2.56 -0.97
CA TYR A 40 3.53 -3.86 -1.46
C TYR A 40 5.06 -4.05 -1.32
N ILE A 41 5.69 -3.36 -0.37
CA ILE A 41 7.13 -3.50 -0.09
C ILE A 41 7.40 -4.82 0.64
N ILE A 42 6.47 -5.23 1.50
CA ILE A 42 6.51 -6.50 2.23
C ILE A 42 5.32 -7.37 1.83
N ASN A 43 5.55 -8.69 1.80
CA ASN A 43 4.55 -9.67 1.37
C ASN A 43 4.35 -10.83 2.35
N THR A 44 4.48 -10.54 3.63
CA THR A 44 4.11 -11.49 4.69
C THR A 44 2.59 -11.67 4.73
N GLU A 45 2.12 -12.75 5.34
CA GLU A 45 0.68 -12.99 5.54
C GLU A 45 0.00 -11.82 6.27
N LEU A 46 0.68 -11.24 7.27
CA LEU A 46 0.22 -10.04 7.97
C LEU A 46 0.07 -8.84 7.01
N ALA A 47 0.99 -8.66 6.07
CA ALA A 47 0.90 -7.57 5.10
C ALA A 47 -0.29 -7.76 4.13
N VAL A 48 -0.60 -9.01 3.76
CA VAL A 48 -1.80 -9.35 2.98
C VAL A 48 -3.06 -8.99 3.77
N ARG A 49 -3.15 -9.43 5.02
CA ARG A 49 -4.30 -9.12 5.91
C ARG A 49 -4.48 -7.62 6.11
N ILE A 50 -3.39 -6.86 6.30
CA ILE A 50 -3.43 -5.40 6.41
C ILE A 50 -4.04 -4.75 5.15
N ARG A 51 -3.68 -5.23 3.95
CA ARG A 51 -4.21 -4.69 2.69
C ARG A 51 -5.70 -5.01 2.53
N GLU A 52 -6.10 -6.25 2.78
CA GLU A 52 -7.51 -6.64 2.71
C GLU A 52 -8.37 -5.84 3.70
N GLU A 53 -7.89 -5.72 4.94
CA GLU A 53 -8.58 -4.99 6.00
C GLU A 53 -8.70 -3.51 5.65
N ALA A 54 -7.63 -2.92 5.09
CA ALA A 54 -7.64 -1.54 4.63
C ALA A 54 -8.73 -1.29 3.57
N ILE A 55 -8.89 -2.20 2.61
CA ILE A 55 -9.89 -2.11 1.54
C ILE A 55 -11.31 -2.29 2.12
N LYS A 56 -11.52 -3.32 2.93
CA LYS A 56 -12.85 -3.67 3.48
C LYS A 56 -13.36 -2.64 4.47
N ASN A 57 -12.52 -2.19 5.41
CA ASN A 57 -12.97 -1.50 6.61
C ASN A 57 -12.42 -0.08 6.78
N TYR A 58 -11.48 0.36 5.94
CA TYR A 58 -10.84 1.68 6.05
C TYR A 58 -10.93 2.51 4.77
N ALA A 59 -11.90 2.21 3.89
CA ALA A 59 -12.08 2.88 2.61
C ALA A 59 -10.80 2.89 1.75
N GLY A 60 -10.04 1.80 1.83
CA GLY A 60 -8.83 1.61 1.04
C GLY A 60 -9.16 1.34 -0.42
N ALA A 61 -8.39 1.95 -1.32
CA ALA A 61 -8.52 1.75 -2.76
C ALA A 61 -7.19 1.30 -3.36
N GLU A 62 -7.24 0.27 -4.20
CA GLU A 62 -6.09 -0.15 -5.00
C GLU A 62 -5.76 0.90 -6.05
N SER A 63 -4.48 1.17 -6.25
CA SER A 63 -3.99 2.19 -7.15
C SER A 63 -2.62 1.79 -7.69
N ILE A 64 -2.34 2.20 -8.92
CA ILE A 64 -1.04 2.00 -9.57
C ILE A 64 -0.39 3.36 -9.76
N ILE A 65 0.81 3.55 -9.23
CA ILE A 65 1.64 4.72 -9.54
C ILE A 65 2.49 4.38 -10.76
N LYS A 66 2.46 5.24 -11.78
CA LYS A 66 3.40 5.18 -12.91
C LYS A 66 4.55 6.14 -12.64
N ILE A 67 5.77 5.62 -12.59
CA ILE A 67 6.99 6.42 -12.43
C ILE A 67 7.76 6.37 -13.74
N ARG A 68 8.11 7.53 -14.28
CA ARG A 68 9.02 7.64 -15.43
C ARG A 68 10.43 7.30 -14.96
N VAL A 69 11.06 6.29 -15.57
CA VAL A 69 12.43 5.83 -15.26
C VAL A 69 13.36 6.18 -16.41
#